data_AF-A0A7J0BR18-F1
#
_entry.id   AF-A0A7J0BR18-F1
#
_cell.length_a   1.000
_cell.length_b   1.000
_cell.length_c   1.000
_cell.angle_alpha   90.00
_cell.angle_beta   90.00
_cell.angle_gamma   90.00
#
_symmetry.space_group_name_H-M   'P 1'
#
loop_
_entity.id
_entity.type
_entity.pdbx_description
1 polymer ?
#
loop_
_entity_poly.entity_id
_entity_poly.type
_entity_poly.pdbx_seq_one_letter_code
_entity_poly.pdbx_strand_id
1 'polypeptide(L)'
;MNTKSCYERILGIVCSVFDAYSAVLITPDSTGRAFAVAGSFSLGDHVNRTAQFVPGKGLVGWIISNQAPMLVNDFDTRQYHLGYYTSNEESKIKAFMGVSLRNGSGALCLDSKRQYSFSNKDQKILQLFADLVYEVQTSSCLAAETMNLGKYYNCLQLVYGLRKRHKNWTKFLEHFLGLMAESTGFAYCSFASRDEAGNNYYIEDETCPFAPEETQAIPYGSGLVGWVFKNGNPVFMSGSDSGVPASPLYCKLASQPNFMSVVCLPLIIGRLTRGVLVFASETPREIPDELKVFCQMASEHLALFLENLYLRSRLHEATQQVHQMRQDAGPHLLQDAGDEFELTTLSQEESV
;
A
#
# COMPACT_ATOMS: atom_id res chain seq x y z
N MET A 1 0.33 -20.14 -5.56
CA MET A 1 0.41 -20.81 -6.88
C MET A 1 1.01 -19.83 -7.87
N ASN A 2 2.00 -20.23 -8.66
CA ASN A 2 2.62 -19.34 -9.65
C ASN A 2 1.65 -19.18 -10.83
N THR A 3 1.01 -18.02 -10.98
CA THR A 3 0.02 -17.73 -12.03
C THR A 3 0.56 -17.99 -13.43
N LYS A 4 1.87 -17.76 -13.65
CA LYS A 4 2.55 -18.08 -14.92
C LYS A 4 2.50 -19.56 -15.28
N SER A 5 2.67 -20.44 -14.29
CA SER A 5 2.61 -21.89 -14.49
C SER A 5 1.20 -22.38 -14.83
N CYS A 6 0.16 -21.69 -14.32
CA CYS A 6 -1.23 -21.97 -14.69
C CYS A 6 -1.50 -21.58 -16.14
N TYR A 7 -1.04 -20.41 -16.59
CA TYR A 7 -1.19 -19.97 -17.98
C TYR A 7 -0.48 -20.90 -18.97
N GLU A 8 0.76 -21.30 -18.71
CA GLU A 8 1.49 -22.22 -19.59
C GLU A 8 0.75 -23.57 -19.73
N ARG A 9 0.13 -24.06 -18.65
CA ARG A 9 -0.66 -25.31 -18.69
C ARG A 9 -1.95 -25.16 -19.49
N ILE A 10 -2.69 -24.06 -19.31
CA ILE A 10 -3.90 -23.78 -20.09
C ILE A 10 -3.54 -23.62 -21.57
N LEU A 11 -2.48 -22.87 -21.87
CA LEU A 11 -1.99 -22.67 -23.25
C LEU A 11 -1.54 -23.98 -23.90
N GLY A 12 -0.91 -24.89 -23.14
CA GLY A 12 -0.60 -26.24 -23.63
C GLY A 12 -1.84 -27.05 -24.00
N ILE A 13 -2.90 -26.96 -23.19
CA ILE A 13 -4.19 -27.62 -23.48
C ILE A 13 -4.81 -27.00 -24.74
N VAL A 14 -4.88 -25.67 -24.83
CA VAL A 14 -5.41 -24.96 -26.00
C VAL A 14 -4.63 -25.37 -27.25
N CYS A 15 -3.30 -25.35 -27.20
CA CYS A 15 -2.44 -25.75 -28.32
C CYS A 15 -2.73 -27.20 -28.77
N SER A 16 -2.95 -28.11 -27.81
CA SER A 16 -3.26 -29.52 -28.09
C SER A 16 -4.66 -29.72 -28.68
N VAL A 17 -5.66 -28.99 -28.19
CA VAL A 17 -7.06 -29.09 -28.65
C VAL A 17 -7.19 -28.62 -30.10
N PHE A 18 -6.45 -27.58 -30.48
CA PHE A 18 -6.53 -26.97 -31.80
C PHE A 18 -5.44 -27.46 -32.78
N ASP A 19 -4.57 -28.40 -32.39
CA ASP A 19 -3.38 -28.81 -33.15
C ASP A 19 -2.59 -27.58 -33.67
N ALA A 20 -2.49 -26.56 -32.82
CA ALA A 20 -1.84 -25.31 -33.12
C ALA A 20 -0.31 -25.44 -32.99
N TYR A 21 0.43 -24.57 -33.67
CA TYR A 21 1.87 -24.50 -33.52
C TYR A 21 2.28 -23.74 -32.26
N SER A 22 1.60 -22.62 -31.99
CA SER A 22 1.80 -21.82 -30.79
C SER A 22 0.51 -21.22 -30.27
N ALA A 23 0.48 -21.02 -28.95
CA ALA A 23 -0.54 -20.32 -28.21
C ALA A 23 0.10 -19.24 -27.34
N VAL A 24 -0.38 -18.00 -27.46
CA VAL A 24 0.18 -16.84 -26.78
C VAL A 24 -0.93 -16.08 -26.07
N LEU A 25 -0.77 -15.88 -24.77
CA LEU A 25 -1.64 -15.04 -23.95
C LEU A 25 -1.00 -13.68 -23.71
N ILE A 26 -1.75 -12.63 -24.00
CA ILE A 26 -1.29 -11.25 -23.92
C ILE A 26 -2.20 -10.50 -22.96
N THR A 27 -1.62 -9.90 -21.93
CA THR A 27 -2.34 -9.14 -20.89
C THR A 27 -1.76 -7.74 -20.75
N PRO A 28 -2.49 -6.76 -20.18
CA PRO A 28 -1.92 -5.45 -19.91
C PRO A 28 -0.72 -5.56 -18.97
N ASP A 29 0.28 -4.73 -19.21
CA ASP A 29 1.41 -4.52 -18.32
C ASP A 29 0.99 -3.71 -17.08
N SER A 30 1.80 -3.67 -16.03
CA SER A 30 1.50 -2.96 -14.77
C SER A 30 1.18 -1.48 -14.95
N THR A 31 1.64 -0.88 -16.05
CA THR A 31 1.39 0.53 -16.38
C THR A 31 0.07 0.78 -17.12
N GLY A 32 -0.64 -0.26 -17.55
CA GLY A 32 -1.91 -0.19 -18.28
C GLY A 32 -1.85 0.43 -19.69
N ARG A 33 -0.66 0.88 -20.15
CA ARG A 33 -0.47 1.55 -21.45
C ARG A 33 -0.02 0.62 -22.57
N ALA A 34 0.62 -0.49 -22.22
CA ALA A 34 1.10 -1.49 -23.16
C ALA A 34 0.63 -2.87 -22.75
N PHE A 35 0.61 -3.80 -23.70
CA PHE A 35 0.26 -5.19 -23.48
C PHE A 35 1.53 -6.04 -23.66
N ALA A 36 1.73 -7.01 -22.77
CA ALA A 36 2.89 -7.88 -22.77
C ALA A 36 2.46 -9.36 -22.78
N VAL A 37 3.36 -10.24 -23.18
CA VAL A 37 3.12 -11.68 -23.17
C VAL A 37 3.10 -12.20 -21.73
N ALA A 38 1.93 -12.60 -21.25
CA ALA A 38 1.74 -13.17 -19.91
C ALA A 38 2.18 -14.63 -19.83
N GLY A 39 2.03 -15.35 -20.94
CA GLY A 39 2.40 -16.75 -21.08
C GLY A 39 2.43 -17.14 -22.55
N SER A 40 3.28 -18.11 -22.89
CA SER A 40 3.34 -18.69 -24.21
C SER A 40 3.61 -20.19 -24.13
N PHE A 41 2.99 -20.93 -25.05
CA PHE A 41 3.27 -22.33 -25.30
C PHE A 41 3.48 -22.49 -26.80
N SER A 42 4.59 -23.09 -27.22
CA SER A 42 4.88 -23.30 -28.64
C SER A 42 5.67 -24.59 -28.81
N LEU A 43 5.52 -25.21 -29.99
CA LEU A 43 6.34 -26.34 -30.42
C LEU A 43 7.74 -25.90 -30.91
N GLY A 44 8.06 -24.59 -30.87
CA GLY A 44 9.42 -24.07 -31.09
C GLY A 44 9.80 -22.99 -30.08
N ASP A 45 11.09 -22.64 -30.06
CA ASP A 45 11.67 -21.77 -29.02
C ASP A 45 11.77 -20.28 -29.41
N HIS A 46 11.03 -19.86 -30.45
CA HIS A 46 11.21 -18.54 -31.06
C HIS A 46 10.16 -17.50 -30.65
N VAL A 47 9.29 -17.81 -29.69
CA VAL A 47 8.30 -16.85 -29.18
C VAL A 47 8.99 -15.85 -28.25
N ASN A 48 8.89 -14.57 -28.61
CA ASN A 48 9.43 -13.47 -27.83
C ASN A 48 8.55 -13.16 -26.61
N ARG A 49 8.98 -13.60 -25.42
CA ARG A 49 8.28 -13.34 -24.16
C ARG A 49 8.35 -11.87 -23.70
N THR A 50 9.23 -11.04 -24.29
CA THR A 50 9.36 -9.62 -23.97
C THR A 50 8.70 -8.71 -25.02
N ALA A 51 7.94 -9.27 -25.96
CA ALA A 51 7.21 -8.49 -26.95
C ALA A 51 6.16 -7.59 -26.29
N GLN A 52 6.10 -6.34 -26.74
CA GLN A 52 5.12 -5.34 -26.30
C GLN A 52 4.18 -4.99 -27.45
N PHE A 53 2.89 -4.90 -27.14
CA PHE A 53 1.81 -4.61 -28.08
C PHE A 53 1.11 -3.32 -27.69
N VAL A 54 0.81 -2.51 -28.70
CA VAL A 54 0.06 -1.26 -28.56
C VAL A 54 -1.33 -1.48 -29.15
N PRO A 55 -2.42 -1.11 -28.44
CA PRO A 55 -3.77 -1.18 -28.99
C PRO A 55 -3.87 -0.48 -30.34
N GLY A 56 -4.56 -1.10 -31.30
CA GLY A 56 -4.75 -0.59 -32.66
C GLY A 56 -3.59 -0.85 -33.63
N LYS A 57 -2.45 -1.39 -33.18
CA LYS A 57 -1.30 -1.70 -34.04
C LYS A 57 -1.11 -3.21 -34.22
N GLY A 58 -1.03 -3.66 -35.47
CA GLY A 58 -0.90 -5.08 -35.83
C GLY A 58 -2.17 -5.89 -35.55
N LEU A 59 -2.13 -7.20 -35.81
CA LEU A 59 -3.31 -8.07 -35.64
C LEU A 59 -3.77 -8.14 -34.18
N VAL A 60 -2.81 -8.38 -33.28
CA VAL A 60 -3.07 -8.46 -31.83
C VAL A 60 -3.64 -7.13 -31.31
N GLY A 61 -3.02 -6.00 -31.67
CA GLY A 61 -3.50 -4.69 -31.23
C GLY A 61 -4.88 -4.36 -31.78
N TRP A 62 -5.22 -4.81 -33.00
CA TRP A 62 -6.56 -4.67 -33.56
C TRP A 62 -7.61 -5.47 -32.77
N ILE A 63 -7.29 -6.72 -32.40
CA ILE A 63 -8.18 -7.57 -31.58
C ILE A 63 -8.47 -6.90 -30.23
N ILE A 64 -7.42 -6.37 -29.58
CA ILE A 64 -7.55 -5.68 -28.29
C ILE A 64 -8.40 -4.41 -28.44
N SER A 65 -8.14 -3.60 -29.48
CA SER A 65 -8.81 -2.32 -29.67
C SER A 65 -10.29 -2.46 -30.05
N ASN A 66 -10.64 -3.46 -30.87
CA ASN A 66 -12.01 -3.65 -31.34
C ASN A 66 -12.80 -4.65 -30.50
N GLN A 67 -12.14 -5.34 -29.55
CA GLN A 67 -12.73 -6.41 -28.73
C GLN A 67 -13.44 -7.48 -29.59
N ALA A 68 -12.90 -7.71 -30.79
CA ALA A 68 -13.50 -8.57 -31.80
C ALA A 68 -12.55 -9.72 -32.14
N PRO A 69 -13.07 -10.94 -32.30
CA PRO A 69 -12.26 -12.08 -32.70
C PRO A 69 -11.83 -11.97 -34.16
N MET A 70 -10.67 -12.54 -34.48
CA MET A 70 -10.05 -12.47 -35.79
C MET A 70 -9.56 -13.84 -36.23
N LEU A 71 -9.87 -14.18 -37.48
CA LEU A 71 -9.50 -15.45 -38.11
C LEU A 71 -8.85 -15.15 -39.47
N VAL A 72 -7.61 -15.58 -39.64
CA VAL A 72 -6.83 -15.42 -40.87
C VAL A 72 -6.35 -16.80 -41.30
N ASN A 73 -6.96 -17.36 -42.34
CA ASN A 73 -6.66 -18.72 -42.81
C ASN A 73 -5.59 -18.79 -43.91
N ASP A 74 -5.28 -17.65 -44.54
CA ASP A 74 -4.19 -17.49 -45.50
C ASP A 74 -3.31 -16.33 -45.01
N PHE A 75 -2.42 -16.66 -44.08
CA PHE A 75 -1.53 -15.69 -43.48
C PHE A 75 -0.33 -15.43 -44.39
N ASP A 76 -0.19 -14.19 -44.87
CA ASP A 76 0.98 -13.70 -45.60
C ASP A 76 1.73 -12.66 -44.75
N THR A 77 3.02 -12.91 -44.52
CA THR A 77 3.93 -12.01 -43.77
C THR A 77 4.16 -10.67 -44.47
N ARG A 78 3.75 -10.52 -45.73
CA ARG A 78 3.78 -9.23 -46.45
C ARG A 78 2.62 -8.31 -46.09
N GLN A 79 1.49 -8.87 -45.64
CA GLN A 79 0.27 -8.12 -45.32
C GLN A 79 0.05 -8.01 -43.82
N TYR A 80 0.52 -9.00 -43.05
CA TYR A 80 0.22 -9.12 -41.63
C TYR A 80 1.49 -9.33 -40.80
N HIS A 81 1.47 -8.77 -39.59
CA HIS A 81 2.54 -8.93 -38.61
C HIS A 81 1.96 -9.30 -37.25
N LEU A 82 2.38 -10.44 -36.72
CA LEU A 82 2.03 -11.03 -35.43
C LEU A 82 2.79 -10.36 -34.28
N GLY A 83 4.06 -10.00 -34.50
CA GLY A 83 4.86 -9.22 -33.56
C GLY A 83 5.34 -9.93 -32.28
N TYR A 84 5.01 -11.22 -32.09
CA TYR A 84 5.49 -12.03 -30.95
C TYR A 84 6.58 -13.05 -31.31
N TYR A 85 7.15 -13.02 -32.52
CA TYR A 85 8.30 -13.86 -32.90
C TYR A 85 9.59 -13.02 -33.03
N THR A 86 10.73 -13.56 -32.58
CA THR A 86 12.04 -12.87 -32.66
C THR A 86 12.73 -12.98 -34.02
N SER A 87 12.23 -13.80 -34.95
CA SER A 87 12.91 -14.14 -36.21
C SER A 87 11.93 -14.56 -37.31
N ASN A 88 12.45 -14.79 -38.52
CA ASN A 88 11.74 -15.25 -39.73
C ASN A 88 10.87 -16.52 -39.58
N GLU A 89 10.75 -17.10 -38.40
CA GLU A 89 9.79 -18.17 -38.07
C GLU A 89 8.34 -17.77 -38.37
N GLU A 90 8.02 -16.48 -38.28
CA GLU A 90 6.74 -15.91 -38.69
C GLU A 90 6.39 -16.26 -40.15
N SER A 91 7.40 -16.39 -41.02
CA SER A 91 7.21 -16.77 -42.44
C SER A 91 6.73 -18.20 -42.65
N LYS A 92 6.84 -19.05 -41.62
CA LYS A 92 6.35 -20.44 -41.66
C LYS A 92 4.89 -20.54 -41.20
N ILE A 93 4.35 -19.49 -40.57
CA ILE A 93 2.96 -19.43 -40.13
C ILE A 93 2.08 -19.21 -41.35
N LYS A 94 0.99 -19.97 -41.42
CA LYS A 94 0.05 -19.95 -42.53
C LYS A 94 -1.39 -19.69 -42.11
N ALA A 95 -1.70 -19.87 -40.83
CA ALA A 95 -2.99 -19.53 -40.26
C ALA A 95 -2.83 -18.90 -38.88
N PHE A 96 -3.73 -17.97 -38.55
CA PHE A 96 -3.79 -17.26 -37.29
C PHE A 96 -5.24 -17.15 -36.82
N MET A 97 -5.44 -17.32 -35.52
CA MET A 97 -6.71 -17.07 -34.85
C MET A 97 -6.43 -16.30 -33.57
N GLY A 98 -7.23 -15.27 -33.29
CA GLY A 98 -7.14 -14.55 -32.03
C GLY A 98 -8.50 -14.10 -31.53
N VAL A 99 -8.66 -14.07 -30.22
CA VAL A 99 -9.85 -13.59 -29.53
C VAL A 99 -9.45 -12.59 -28.45
N SER A 100 -10.32 -11.63 -28.17
CA SER A 100 -10.11 -10.70 -27.06
C SER A 100 -10.61 -11.32 -25.75
N LEU A 101 -9.89 -11.05 -24.66
CA LEU A 101 -10.40 -11.32 -23.32
C LEU A 101 -11.51 -10.32 -22.98
N ARG A 102 -12.39 -10.68 -22.04
CA ARG A 102 -13.46 -9.80 -21.58
C ARG A 102 -12.92 -8.45 -21.10
N ASN A 103 -13.72 -7.41 -21.32
CA ASN A 103 -13.41 -6.02 -20.95
C ASN A 103 -12.10 -5.47 -21.57
N GLY A 104 -11.59 -6.08 -22.64
CA GLY A 104 -10.32 -5.67 -23.25
C GLY A 104 -9.11 -5.96 -22.37
N SER A 105 -9.22 -6.85 -21.38
CA SER A 105 -8.14 -7.22 -20.46
C SER A 105 -7.03 -8.06 -21.10
N GLY A 106 -7.00 -8.19 -22.43
CA GLY A 106 -5.98 -8.91 -23.17
C GLY A 106 -6.46 -9.52 -24.49
N ALA A 107 -5.59 -10.35 -25.07
CA ALA A 107 -5.90 -11.21 -26.21
C ALA A 107 -5.29 -12.60 -26.04
N LEU A 108 -6.00 -13.62 -26.54
CA LEU A 108 -5.53 -14.99 -26.66
C LEU A 108 -5.36 -15.31 -28.14
N CYS A 109 -4.14 -15.65 -28.53
CA CYS A 109 -3.74 -15.85 -29.92
C CYS A 109 -3.23 -17.27 -30.16
N LEU A 110 -3.55 -17.80 -31.34
CA LEU A 110 -3.10 -19.08 -31.86
C LEU A 110 -2.55 -18.91 -33.27
N ASP A 111 -1.53 -19.68 -33.58
CA ASP A 111 -0.97 -19.79 -34.92
C ASP A 111 -0.75 -21.24 -35.33
N SER A 112 -0.70 -21.47 -36.64
CA SER A 112 -0.38 -22.78 -37.21
C SER A 112 0.45 -22.64 -38.49
N LYS A 113 1.30 -23.65 -38.75
CA LYS A 113 2.08 -23.79 -39.99
C LYS A 113 1.28 -24.42 -41.13
N ARG A 114 0.07 -24.90 -40.85
CA ARG A 114 -0.87 -25.47 -41.83
C ARG A 114 -1.88 -24.41 -42.25
N GLN A 115 -2.21 -24.36 -43.54
CA GLN A 115 -3.27 -23.47 -44.04
C GLN A 115 -4.65 -23.99 -43.64
N TYR A 116 -5.63 -23.10 -43.51
CA TYR A 116 -7.04 -23.44 -43.23
C TYR A 116 -7.23 -24.37 -42.03
N SER A 117 -6.37 -24.27 -41.02
CA SER A 117 -6.42 -25.14 -39.82
C SER A 117 -7.51 -24.75 -38.83
N PHE A 118 -8.14 -23.61 -39.04
CA PHE A 118 -9.01 -22.96 -38.08
C PHE A 118 -10.38 -22.64 -38.68
N SER A 119 -11.43 -22.92 -37.91
CA SER A 119 -12.82 -22.69 -38.30
C SER A 119 -13.55 -21.69 -37.39
N ASN A 120 -14.72 -21.21 -37.83
CA ASN A 120 -15.60 -20.38 -37.00
C ASN A 120 -16.09 -21.11 -35.73
N LYS A 121 -16.12 -22.46 -35.73
CA LYS A 121 -16.45 -23.23 -34.51
C LYS A 121 -15.30 -23.15 -33.51
N ASP A 122 -14.07 -23.28 -34.01
CA ASP A 122 -12.86 -23.22 -33.19
C ASP A 122 -12.72 -21.85 -32.53
N GLN A 123 -13.08 -20.78 -33.24
CA GLN A 123 -13.12 -19.42 -32.70
C GLN A 123 -14.07 -19.30 -31.49
N LYS A 124 -15.24 -19.97 -31.53
CA LYS A 124 -16.16 -19.97 -30.38
C LYS A 124 -15.59 -20.75 -29.20
N ILE A 125 -14.91 -21.87 -29.46
CA ILE A 125 -14.25 -22.66 -28.42
C ILE A 125 -13.09 -21.85 -27.81
N LEU A 126 -12.31 -21.15 -28.64
CA LEU A 126 -11.23 -20.28 -28.19
C LEU A 126 -11.76 -19.13 -27.31
N GLN A 127 -12.92 -18.57 -27.64
CA GLN A 127 -13.58 -17.57 -26.80
C GLN A 127 -13.94 -18.14 -25.41
N LEU A 128 -14.40 -19.39 -25.31
CA LEU A 128 -14.66 -20.03 -24.02
C LEU A 128 -13.37 -20.21 -23.20
N PHE A 129 -12.25 -20.54 -23.85
CA PHE A 129 -10.95 -20.58 -23.18
C PHE A 129 -10.51 -19.18 -22.71
N ALA A 130 -10.74 -18.14 -23.52
CA ALA A 130 -10.43 -16.76 -23.12
C ALA A 130 -11.27 -16.32 -21.92
N ASP A 131 -12.55 -16.70 -21.88
CA ASP A 131 -13.45 -16.45 -20.74
C ASP A 131 -12.95 -17.17 -19.46
N LEU A 132 -12.53 -18.44 -19.58
CA LEU A 132 -11.96 -19.19 -18.46
C LEU A 132 -10.65 -18.56 -17.93
N VAL A 133 -9.76 -18.15 -18.84
CA VAL A 133 -8.51 -17.47 -18.47
C VAL A 133 -8.81 -16.17 -17.72
N TYR A 134 -9.79 -15.40 -18.20
CA TYR A 134 -10.23 -14.17 -17.55
C TYR A 134 -10.79 -14.43 -16.13
N GLU A 135 -11.59 -15.48 -15.96
CA GLU A 135 -12.14 -15.86 -14.65
C GLU A 135 -11.05 -16.28 -13.65
N VAL A 136 -10.08 -17.09 -14.09
CA VAL A 136 -8.93 -17.51 -13.27
C VAL A 136 -8.05 -16.32 -12.89
N GLN A 137 -7.83 -15.38 -13.80
CA GLN A 137 -7.07 -14.15 -13.55
C GLN A 137 -7.77 -13.29 -12.49
N THR A 138 -9.09 -13.09 -12.65
CA THR A 138 -9.89 -12.27 -11.73
C THR A 138 -9.92 -12.89 -10.34
N SER A 139 -10.15 -14.21 -10.25
CA SER A 139 -10.16 -14.92 -8.97
C SER A 139 -8.81 -14.89 -8.27
N SER A 140 -7.71 -14.97 -9.02
CA SER A 140 -6.36 -14.86 -8.45
C SER A 140 -6.07 -13.45 -7.92
N CYS A 141 -6.56 -12.40 -8.59
CA CYS A 141 -6.43 -11.01 -8.14
C CYS A 141 -7.21 -10.78 -6.84
N LEU A 142 -8.48 -11.18 -6.80
CA LEU A 142 -9.33 -11.08 -5.62
C LEU A 142 -8.75 -11.86 -4.43
N ALA A 143 -8.16 -13.03 -4.67
CA ALA A 143 -7.49 -13.81 -3.64
C ALA A 143 -6.23 -13.09 -3.10
N ALA A 144 -5.49 -12.39 -3.95
CA ALA A 144 -4.32 -11.61 -3.55
C ALA A 144 -4.71 -10.37 -2.71
N GLU A 145 -5.76 -9.65 -3.12
CA GLU A 145 -6.35 -8.54 -2.35
C GLU A 145 -6.84 -9.04 -0.97
N THR A 146 -7.62 -10.11 -0.95
CA THR A 146 -8.10 -10.73 0.30
C THR A 146 -6.94 -11.15 1.21
N MET A 147 -5.85 -11.66 0.64
CA MET A 147 -4.66 -12.04 1.40
C MET A 147 -3.95 -10.82 2.00
N ASN A 148 -3.86 -9.70 1.27
CA ASN A 148 -3.28 -8.46 1.78
C ASN A 148 -4.15 -7.87 2.90
N LEU A 149 -5.47 -7.86 2.74
CA LEU A 149 -6.40 -7.43 3.79
C LEU A 149 -6.25 -8.27 5.06
N GLY A 150 -6.08 -9.60 4.92
CA GLY A 150 -5.79 -10.49 6.04
C GLY A 150 -4.49 -10.16 6.78
N LYS A 151 -3.43 -9.80 6.04
CA LYS A 151 -2.15 -9.35 6.62
C LYS A 151 -2.31 -8.04 7.39
N TYR A 152 -2.99 -7.06 6.80
CA TYR A 152 -3.26 -5.76 7.43
C TYR A 152 -4.08 -5.92 8.72
N TYR A 153 -5.13 -6.76 8.67
CA TYR A 153 -5.95 -7.05 9.84
C TYR A 153 -5.13 -7.70 10.97
N ASN A 154 -4.30 -8.70 10.65
CA ASN A 154 -3.42 -9.33 11.63
C ASN A 154 -2.44 -8.32 12.24
N CYS A 155 -1.85 -7.45 11.41
CA CYS A 155 -0.98 -6.38 11.91
C CYS A 155 -1.70 -5.43 12.88
N LEU A 156 -2.93 -5.01 12.56
CA LEU A 156 -3.74 -4.20 13.49
C LEU A 156 -4.01 -4.93 14.81
N GLN A 157 -4.27 -6.23 14.78
CA GLN A 157 -4.43 -7.03 16.01
C GLN A 157 -3.14 -7.08 16.85
N LEU A 158 -1.98 -7.23 16.21
CA LEU A 158 -0.68 -7.20 16.89
C LEU A 158 -0.40 -5.82 17.49
N VAL A 159 -0.65 -4.75 16.75
CA VAL A 159 -0.54 -3.36 17.22
C VAL A 159 -1.44 -3.14 18.44
N TYR A 160 -2.69 -3.61 18.41
CA TYR A 160 -3.61 -3.52 19.54
C TYR A 160 -3.08 -4.29 20.77
N GLY A 161 -2.42 -5.43 20.55
CA GLY A 161 -1.78 -6.23 21.60
C GLY A 161 -0.51 -5.60 22.18
N LEU A 162 0.26 -4.84 21.40
CA LEU A 162 1.55 -4.26 21.80
C LEU A 162 1.42 -3.38 23.05
N ARG A 163 0.31 -2.62 23.16
CA ARG A 163 0.03 -1.74 24.31
C ARG A 163 0.08 -2.45 25.65
N LYS A 164 -0.38 -3.71 25.72
CA LYS A 164 -0.38 -4.48 26.98
C LYS A 164 1.01 -4.98 27.35
N ARG A 165 1.88 -5.17 26.36
CA ARG A 165 3.17 -5.84 26.50
C ARG A 165 4.31 -4.86 26.80
N HIS A 166 4.24 -3.64 26.30
CA HIS A 166 5.30 -2.64 26.47
C HIS A 166 4.78 -1.38 27.18
N LYS A 167 5.32 -1.10 28.37
CA LYS A 167 5.06 0.16 29.10
C LYS A 167 6.01 1.29 28.71
N ASN A 168 7.14 0.97 28.07
CA ASN A 168 8.16 1.93 27.67
C ASN A 168 7.85 2.42 26.24
N TRP A 169 7.74 3.74 26.08
CA TRP A 169 7.42 4.38 24.80
C TRP A 169 8.40 4.03 23.69
N THR A 170 9.70 4.19 23.92
CA THR A 170 10.74 3.92 22.90
C THR A 170 10.66 2.50 22.35
N LYS A 171 10.58 1.49 23.24
CA LYS A 171 10.46 0.08 22.80
C LYS A 171 9.14 -0.19 22.09
N PHE A 172 8.05 0.44 22.53
CA PHE A 172 6.76 0.30 21.87
C PHE A 172 6.82 0.86 20.44
N LEU A 173 7.42 2.04 20.27
CA LEU A 173 7.54 2.72 18.99
C LEU A 173 8.40 1.92 18.01
N GLU A 174 9.55 1.41 18.45
CA GLU A 174 10.44 0.54 17.67
C GLU A 174 9.67 -0.68 17.11
N HIS A 175 8.94 -1.38 17.98
CA HIS A 175 8.17 -2.56 17.59
C HIS A 175 6.96 -2.20 16.70
N PHE A 176 6.31 -1.06 16.96
CA PHE A 176 5.22 -0.56 16.14
C PHE A 176 5.71 -0.26 14.72
N LEU A 177 6.81 0.49 14.58
CA LEU A 177 7.41 0.81 13.29
C LEU A 177 7.87 -0.46 12.56
N GLY A 178 8.47 -1.42 13.26
CA GLY A 178 8.85 -2.72 12.69
C GLY A 178 7.67 -3.51 12.11
N LEU A 179 6.56 -3.61 12.85
CA LEU A 179 5.34 -4.29 12.36
C LEU A 179 4.73 -3.57 11.16
N MET A 180 4.73 -2.23 11.19
CA MET A 180 4.23 -1.45 10.06
C MET A 180 5.14 -1.60 8.83
N ALA A 181 6.47 -1.60 9.00
CA ALA A 181 7.41 -1.84 7.91
C ALA A 181 7.20 -3.21 7.27
N GLU A 182 7.05 -4.26 8.08
CA GLU A 182 6.84 -5.64 7.60
C GLU A 182 5.50 -5.80 6.85
N SER A 183 4.42 -5.23 7.40
CA SER A 183 3.07 -5.37 6.83
C SER A 183 2.85 -4.51 5.58
N THR A 184 3.36 -3.28 5.57
CA THR A 184 3.24 -2.36 4.42
C THR A 184 4.29 -2.64 3.35
N GLY A 185 5.41 -3.25 3.72
CA GLY A 185 6.54 -3.53 2.85
C GLY A 185 7.38 -2.29 2.50
N PHE A 186 7.14 -1.13 3.11
CA PHE A 186 8.00 0.05 2.90
C PHE A 186 9.39 -0.18 3.52
N ALA A 187 10.42 0.32 2.84
CA ALA A 187 11.81 0.12 3.25
C ALA A 187 12.18 1.01 4.46
N TYR A 188 11.57 2.19 4.54
CA TYR A 188 11.80 3.15 5.61
C TYR A 188 10.49 3.52 6.29
N CYS A 189 10.47 3.40 7.61
CA CYS A 189 9.38 3.87 8.46
C CYS A 189 9.97 4.73 9.58
N SER A 190 9.34 5.87 9.87
CA SER A 190 9.77 6.73 10.96
C SER A 190 8.61 7.46 11.61
N PHE A 191 8.82 7.86 12.86
CA PHE A 191 7.89 8.69 13.61
C PHE A 191 8.57 10.01 13.97
N ALA A 192 7.93 11.10 13.57
CA ALA A 192 8.36 12.44 13.92
C ALA A 192 7.36 13.07 14.89
N SER A 193 7.85 13.77 15.90
CA SER A 193 7.03 14.49 16.88
C SER A 193 7.43 15.96 16.95
N ARG A 194 6.47 16.79 17.36
CA ARG A 194 6.62 18.24 17.44
C ARG A 194 7.07 18.65 18.84
N ASP A 195 7.94 19.64 18.92
CA ASP A 195 8.31 20.31 20.17
C ASP A 195 7.10 21.03 20.82
N GLU A 196 7.12 21.23 22.14
CA GLU A 196 6.07 21.91 22.91
C GLU A 196 5.86 23.37 22.47
N ALA A 197 6.95 24.07 22.14
CA ALA A 197 6.90 25.42 21.59
C ALA A 197 6.34 25.45 20.16
N GLY A 198 6.37 24.30 19.48
CA GLY A 198 5.77 24.11 18.19
C GLY A 198 6.52 24.70 17.01
N ASN A 199 7.77 25.11 17.21
CA ASN A 199 8.63 25.73 16.21
C ASN A 199 9.45 24.72 15.40
N ASN A 200 9.72 23.55 15.97
CA ASN A 200 10.51 22.49 15.36
C ASN A 200 9.84 21.13 15.56
N TYR A 201 10.28 20.15 14.78
CA TYR A 201 9.97 18.74 14.98
C TYR A 201 11.25 17.90 14.97
N TYR A 202 11.22 16.75 15.63
CA TYR A 202 12.32 15.81 15.74
C TYR A 202 11.85 14.42 15.31
N ILE A 203 12.78 13.60 14.81
CA ILE A 203 12.54 12.19 14.53
C ILE A 203 12.78 11.44 15.83
N GLU A 204 11.74 10.79 16.36
CA GLU A 204 11.83 10.03 17.62
C GLU A 204 12.39 8.63 17.42
N ASP A 205 12.00 7.98 16.32
CA ASP A 205 12.43 6.63 15.99
C ASP A 205 12.30 6.38 14.48
N GLU A 206 13.17 5.52 13.96
CA GLU A 206 13.24 5.15 12.56
C GLU A 206 13.80 3.74 12.37
N THR A 207 13.21 2.98 11.44
CA THR A 207 13.60 1.57 11.21
C THR A 207 15.02 1.43 10.62
N CYS A 208 15.48 2.42 9.86
CA CYS A 208 16.80 2.46 9.26
C CYS A 208 17.35 3.88 9.39
N PRO A 209 18.19 4.17 10.39
CA PRO A 209 18.65 5.52 10.62
C PRO A 209 19.61 6.00 9.54
N PHE A 210 19.31 7.15 8.97
CA PHE A 210 20.16 7.84 8.00
C PHE A 210 20.79 9.11 8.59
N ALA A 211 20.27 9.59 9.72
CA ALA A 211 20.80 10.72 10.46
C ALA A 211 21.92 10.25 11.42
N PRO A 212 22.97 11.06 11.65
CA PRO A 212 23.80 10.88 12.84
C PRO A 212 22.92 11.00 14.11
N GLU A 213 23.24 10.23 15.16
CA GLU A 213 22.45 10.05 16.41
C GLU A 213 22.07 11.36 17.15
N GLU A 214 22.57 12.52 16.72
CA GLU A 214 22.21 13.81 17.28
C GLU A 214 20.87 14.30 16.73
N THR A 215 19.90 14.41 17.65
CA THR A 215 18.51 14.85 17.48
C THR A 215 18.43 16.25 16.84
N GLN A 216 18.64 16.34 15.53
CA GLN A 216 18.68 17.64 14.85
C GLN A 216 17.27 18.19 14.71
N ALA A 217 16.97 19.27 15.42
CA ALA A 217 15.68 19.95 15.35
C ALA A 217 15.44 20.46 13.92
N ILE A 218 14.37 19.95 13.29
CA ILE A 218 13.98 20.33 11.92
C ILE A 218 12.92 21.45 12.01
N PRO A 219 13.09 22.56 11.27
CA PRO A 219 12.12 23.65 11.31
C PRO A 219 10.72 23.23 10.90
N TYR A 220 9.73 23.77 11.60
CA TYR A 220 8.33 23.59 11.25
C TYR A 220 8.04 24.10 9.83
N GLY A 221 7.30 23.32 9.03
CA GLY A 221 7.00 23.64 7.63
C GLY A 221 8.08 23.25 6.61
N SER A 222 9.14 22.58 7.05
CA SER A 222 10.21 22.10 6.18
C SER A 222 9.93 20.69 5.63
N GLY A 223 10.09 20.49 4.33
CA GLY A 223 9.85 19.19 3.67
C GLY A 223 8.38 18.74 3.69
N LEU A 224 8.13 17.52 3.20
CA LEU A 224 6.79 16.92 3.19
C LEU A 224 6.25 16.73 4.61
N VAL A 225 7.10 16.29 5.54
CA VAL A 225 6.71 16.08 6.95
C VAL A 225 6.28 17.38 7.62
N GLY A 226 7.02 18.48 7.42
CA GLY A 226 6.65 19.79 7.92
C GLY A 226 5.35 20.34 7.32
N TRP A 227 5.08 20.04 6.05
CA TRP A 227 3.80 20.38 5.40
C TRP A 227 2.63 19.64 6.06
N VAL A 228 2.79 18.35 6.36
CA VAL A 228 1.76 17.55 7.07
C VAL A 228 1.52 18.07 8.48
N PHE A 229 2.58 18.44 9.19
CA PHE A 229 2.45 19.10 10.50
C PHE A 229 1.63 20.39 10.44
N LYS A 230 1.78 21.18 9.36
CA LYS A 230 1.08 22.46 9.16
C LYS A 230 -0.38 22.29 8.76
N ASN A 231 -0.66 21.36 7.85
CA ASN A 231 -1.99 21.25 7.25
C ASN A 231 -2.87 20.19 7.92
N GLY A 232 -2.28 19.20 8.58
CA GLY A 232 -3.02 18.11 9.22
C GLY A 232 -3.69 17.15 8.22
N ASN A 233 -3.28 17.18 6.95
CA ASN A 233 -3.79 16.29 5.92
C ASN A 233 -2.76 15.20 5.58
N PRO A 234 -3.20 13.95 5.34
CA PRO A 234 -2.31 12.89 4.90
C PRO A 234 -1.79 13.15 3.48
N VAL A 235 -0.57 12.71 3.21
CA VAL A 235 0.06 12.77 1.88
C VAL A 235 0.32 11.35 1.42
N PHE A 236 -0.12 11.03 0.20
CA PHE A 236 0.18 9.77 -0.48
C PHE A 236 0.81 10.11 -1.83
N MET A 237 2.04 9.68 -2.03
CA MET A 237 2.82 9.89 -3.25
C MET A 237 3.26 8.52 -3.76
N SER A 238 2.75 8.16 -4.94
CA SER A 238 3.25 7.02 -5.72
C SER A 238 4.15 7.57 -6.82
N GLY A 239 5.34 6.97 -7.02
CA GLY A 239 6.35 7.48 -7.96
C GLY A 239 5.95 7.56 -9.45
N SER A 240 4.69 7.26 -9.77
CA SER A 240 4.06 7.41 -11.08
C SER A 240 3.39 8.77 -11.32
N ASP A 241 3.22 9.62 -10.29
CA ASP A 241 2.66 10.97 -10.44
C ASP A 241 3.69 11.93 -11.05
N SER A 242 3.52 12.08 -12.37
CA SER A 242 4.13 13.00 -13.31
C SER A 242 4.53 14.38 -12.75
N GLY A 243 5.83 14.71 -12.87
CA GLY A 243 6.32 16.05 -13.20
C GLY A 243 6.45 17.08 -12.07
N VAL A 244 6.04 16.77 -10.84
CA VAL A 244 6.33 17.63 -9.68
C VAL A 244 7.70 17.23 -9.12
N PRO A 245 8.66 18.15 -8.95
CA PRO A 245 9.93 17.81 -8.31
C PRO A 245 9.64 17.20 -6.93
N ALA A 246 10.18 16.00 -6.69
CA ALA A 246 10.05 15.29 -5.42
C ALA A 246 10.45 16.25 -4.30
N SER A 247 9.46 16.76 -3.57
CA SER A 247 9.74 17.62 -2.43
C SER A 247 10.49 16.75 -1.42
N PRO A 248 11.65 17.21 -0.91
CA PRO A 248 12.45 16.40 0.00
C PRO A 248 11.59 15.98 1.20
N LEU A 249 11.71 14.71 1.59
CA LEU A 249 10.99 14.16 2.75
C LEU A 249 11.31 15.00 3.99
N TYR A 250 12.61 15.26 4.19
CA TYR A 250 13.14 16.18 5.19
C TYR A 250 14.07 17.20 4.51
N CYS A 251 13.84 18.51 4.67
CA CYS A 251 14.61 19.51 3.92
C CYS A 251 16.08 19.67 4.37
N LYS A 252 16.48 19.12 5.52
CA LYS A 252 17.78 19.40 6.17
C LYS A 252 18.65 18.19 6.51
N LEU A 253 18.21 16.96 6.24
CA LEU A 253 19.05 15.79 6.50
C LEU A 253 20.05 15.58 5.36
N ALA A 254 21.34 15.75 5.67
CA ALA A 254 22.41 15.30 4.80
C ALA A 254 22.34 13.77 4.68
N SER A 255 22.45 13.23 3.45
CA SER A 255 22.40 11.79 3.12
C SER A 255 21.02 11.12 3.07
N GLN A 256 19.90 11.84 3.01
CA GLN A 256 18.61 11.19 2.76
C GLN A 256 18.57 10.54 1.36
N PRO A 257 18.10 9.28 1.23
CA PRO A 257 17.90 8.68 -0.08
C PRO A 257 16.73 9.35 -0.82
N ASN A 258 16.74 9.24 -2.15
CA ASN A 258 15.67 9.81 -2.98
C ASN A 258 14.45 8.90 -2.95
N PHE A 259 13.49 9.21 -2.08
CA PHE A 259 12.25 8.46 -1.96
C PHE A 259 11.30 8.76 -3.13
N MET A 260 10.96 7.73 -3.91
CA MET A 260 10.00 7.83 -5.01
C MET A 260 8.56 7.59 -4.56
N SER A 261 8.37 6.86 -3.46
CA SER A 261 7.05 6.62 -2.89
C SER A 261 7.03 6.99 -1.41
N VAL A 262 6.06 7.81 -1.01
CA VAL A 262 5.99 8.37 0.34
C VAL A 262 4.54 8.38 0.82
N VAL A 263 4.33 7.97 2.06
CA VAL A 263 3.08 8.11 2.80
C VAL A 263 3.38 8.84 4.10
N CYS A 264 2.76 10.00 4.30
CA CYS A 264 2.87 10.76 5.55
C CYS A 264 1.49 10.91 6.18
N LEU A 265 1.35 10.48 7.42
CA LEU A 265 0.08 10.47 8.16
C LEU A 265 0.17 11.34 9.41
N PRO A 266 -0.71 12.34 9.56
CA PRO A 266 -0.74 13.19 10.74
C PRO A 266 -1.35 12.46 11.94
N LEU A 267 -0.73 12.60 13.11
CA LEU A 267 -1.31 12.22 14.40
C LEU A 267 -1.90 13.46 15.06
N ILE A 268 -3.21 13.58 14.99
CA ILE A 268 -3.96 14.73 15.49
C ILE A 268 -4.42 14.44 16.92
N ILE A 269 -3.96 15.25 17.87
CA ILE A 269 -4.33 15.18 19.29
C ILE A 269 -4.84 16.55 19.73
N GLY A 270 -6.09 16.63 20.19
CA GLY A 270 -6.69 17.90 20.59
C GLY A 270 -6.72 18.95 19.47
N ARG A 271 -7.00 18.53 18.22
CA ARG A 271 -7.01 19.35 16.98
C ARG A 271 -5.65 19.89 16.51
N LEU A 272 -4.55 19.46 17.12
CA LEU A 272 -3.20 19.80 16.70
C LEU A 272 -2.46 18.56 16.21
N THR A 273 -1.75 18.67 15.10
CA THR A 273 -0.84 17.62 14.62
C THR A 273 0.39 17.57 15.53
N ARG A 274 0.43 16.57 16.43
CA ARG A 274 1.52 16.40 17.41
C ARG A 274 2.60 15.45 16.93
N GLY A 275 2.26 14.56 16.00
CA GLY A 275 3.23 13.69 15.34
C GLY A 275 2.89 13.46 13.88
N VAL A 276 3.83 12.92 13.14
CA VAL A 276 3.67 12.47 11.76
C VAL A 276 4.33 11.10 11.64
N LEU A 277 3.55 10.12 11.19
CA LEU A 277 4.03 8.79 10.84
C LEU A 277 4.38 8.77 9.36
N VAL A 278 5.58 8.28 9.03
CA VAL A 278 6.14 8.35 7.68
C VAL A 278 6.49 6.95 7.21
N PHE A 279 6.09 6.63 5.99
CA PHE A 279 6.50 5.44 5.24
C PHE A 279 7.11 5.88 3.92
N ALA A 280 8.29 5.39 3.59
CA ALA A 280 8.99 5.79 2.36
C ALA A 280 9.74 4.64 1.70
N SER A 281 9.89 4.71 0.38
CA SER A 281 10.64 3.75 -0.41
C SER A 281 11.33 4.45 -1.58
N GLU A 282 12.56 4.02 -1.87
CA GLU A 282 13.36 4.47 -3.02
C GLU A 282 12.78 3.98 -4.35
N THR A 283 11.97 2.92 -4.32
CA THR A 283 11.34 2.38 -5.53
C THR A 283 9.93 2.96 -5.71
N PRO A 284 9.48 3.16 -6.96
CA PRO A 284 8.10 3.54 -7.24
C PRO A 284 7.17 2.38 -6.87
N ARG A 285 6.16 2.68 -6.06
CA ARG A 285 5.19 1.71 -5.53
C ARG A 285 3.79 2.28 -5.64
N GLU A 286 2.87 1.42 -6.03
CA GLU A 286 1.45 1.72 -5.96
C GLU A 286 0.97 1.66 -4.51
N ILE A 287 0.12 2.61 -4.15
CA ILE A 287 -0.49 2.69 -2.82
C ILE A 287 -1.98 2.43 -3.00
N PRO A 288 -2.44 1.17 -2.92
CA PRO A 288 -3.86 0.84 -3.06
C PRO A 288 -4.67 1.43 -1.91
N ASP A 289 -5.96 1.65 -2.14
CA ASP A 289 -6.82 2.29 -1.13
C ASP A 289 -6.92 1.48 0.16
N GLU A 290 -6.85 0.15 0.10
CA GLU A 290 -6.79 -0.73 1.28
C GLU A 290 -5.58 -0.42 2.17
N LEU A 291 -4.40 -0.18 1.56
CA LEU A 291 -3.19 0.18 2.27
C LEU A 291 -3.33 1.58 2.91
N LYS A 292 -3.98 2.53 2.21
CA LYS A 292 -4.25 3.86 2.76
C LYS A 292 -5.13 3.77 4.01
N VAL A 293 -6.21 2.99 3.94
CA VAL A 293 -7.14 2.76 5.06
C VAL A 293 -6.42 2.08 6.23
N PHE A 294 -5.63 1.03 5.96
CA PHE A 294 -4.84 0.36 6.99
C PHE A 294 -3.89 1.31 7.71
N CYS A 295 -3.08 2.08 6.97
CA CYS A 295 -2.12 3.01 7.57
C CYS A 295 -2.83 4.12 8.35
N GLN A 296 -3.97 4.64 7.84
CA GLN A 296 -4.80 5.61 8.54
C GLN A 296 -5.29 5.05 9.89
N MET A 297 -5.89 3.84 9.90
CA MET A 297 -6.34 3.18 11.13
C MET A 297 -5.19 2.99 12.13
N ALA A 298 -4.01 2.57 11.67
CA ALA A 298 -2.84 2.43 12.53
C ALA A 298 -2.38 3.78 13.12
N SER A 299 -2.40 4.85 12.32
CA SER A 299 -2.04 6.21 12.77
C SER A 299 -3.03 6.80 13.77
N GLU A 300 -4.34 6.59 13.55
CA GLU A 300 -5.39 7.01 14.48
C GLU A 300 -5.30 6.24 15.79
N HIS A 301 -5.03 4.94 15.73
CA HIS A 301 -4.82 4.14 16.93
C HIS A 301 -3.61 4.62 17.74
N LEU A 302 -2.51 4.96 17.05
CA LEU A 302 -1.32 5.53 17.69
C LEU A 302 -1.62 6.91 18.30
N ALA A 303 -2.38 7.76 17.61
CA ALA A 303 -2.78 9.08 18.13
C ALA A 303 -3.64 8.95 19.40
N LEU A 304 -4.63 8.05 19.40
CA LEU A 304 -5.46 7.76 20.57
C LEU A 304 -4.63 7.23 21.73
N PHE A 305 -3.62 6.40 21.46
CA PHE A 305 -2.73 5.89 22.48
C PHE A 305 -1.87 7.00 23.11
N LEU A 306 -1.28 7.86 22.29
CA LEU A 306 -0.51 9.02 22.73
C LEU A 306 -1.36 9.99 23.55
N GLU A 307 -2.60 10.26 23.11
CA GLU A 307 -3.54 11.09 23.86
C GLU A 307 -3.84 10.49 25.24
N ASN A 308 -4.09 9.18 25.31
CA ASN A 308 -4.29 8.48 26.58
C ASN A 308 -3.06 8.54 27.51
N LEU A 309 -1.85 8.44 26.97
CA LEU A 309 -0.62 8.57 27.75
C LEU A 309 -0.46 10.01 28.28
N TYR A 310 -0.67 11.00 27.43
CA TYR A 310 -0.60 12.42 27.80
C TYR A 310 -1.60 12.78 28.91
N LEU A 311 -2.86 12.33 28.78
CA LEU A 311 -3.89 12.55 29.79
C LEU A 311 -3.54 11.89 31.13
N ARG A 312 -2.96 10.69 31.12
CA ARG A 312 -2.51 10.01 32.34
C ARG A 312 -1.37 10.74 33.04
N SER A 313 -0.39 11.26 32.28
CA SER A 313 0.70 12.06 32.86
C SER A 313 0.16 13.30 33.57
N ARG A 314 -0.71 14.06 32.87
CA ARG A 314 -1.32 15.27 33.43
C ARG A 314 -2.18 15.01 34.66
N LEU A 315 -2.94 13.91 34.67
CA LEU A 315 -3.70 13.50 35.85
C LEU A 315 -2.77 13.19 37.02
N HIS A 316 -1.64 12.51 36.78
CA HIS A 316 -0.68 12.20 37.82
C HIS A 316 -0.07 13.47 38.42
N GLU A 317 0.37 14.41 37.57
CA GLU A 317 0.91 15.71 37.98
C GLU A 317 -0.12 16.53 38.79
N ALA A 318 -1.36 16.63 38.32
CA ALA A 318 -2.42 17.35 39.02
C ALA A 318 -2.73 16.72 40.39
N THR A 319 -2.74 15.38 40.47
CA THR A 319 -2.99 14.66 41.72
C THR A 319 -1.84 14.88 42.71
N GLN A 320 -0.60 14.88 42.23
CA GLN A 320 0.57 15.21 43.03
C GLN A 320 0.51 16.65 43.56
N GLN A 321 0.16 17.63 42.72
CA GLN A 321 0.00 19.02 43.14
C GLN A 321 -1.08 19.18 44.22
N VAL A 322 -2.23 18.53 44.07
CA VAL A 322 -3.31 18.56 45.09
C VAL A 322 -2.86 17.91 46.40
N HIS A 323 -2.12 16.80 46.34
CA HIS A 323 -1.55 16.17 47.53
C HIS A 323 -0.53 17.09 48.23
N GLN A 324 0.30 17.78 47.46
CA GLN A 324 1.31 18.71 47.98
C GLN A 324 0.64 19.94 48.62
N MET A 325 -0.36 20.54 47.96
CA MET A 325 -1.17 21.63 48.53
C MET A 325 -1.90 21.22 49.82
N ARG A 326 -2.40 19.99 49.91
CA ARG A 326 -3.04 19.48 51.14
C ARG A 326 -2.04 19.24 52.28
N GLN A 327 -0.81 18.86 51.95
CA GLN A 327 0.26 18.68 52.95
C GLN A 327 0.78 20.03 53.43
N ASP A 328 0.92 21.02 52.55
CA ASP A 328 1.33 22.38 52.93
C ASP A 328 0.24 23.13 53.73
N ALA A 329 -1.03 22.75 53.57
CA ALA A 329 -2.17 23.35 54.28
C ALA A 329 -2.42 22.79 55.71
N GLY A 330 -1.66 21.80 56.19
CA GLY A 330 -1.73 21.32 57.58
C GLY A 330 -0.35 21.32 58.24
N PRO A 331 -0.09 22.13 59.29
CA PRO A 331 -0.88 22.21 60.52
C PRO A 331 -1.06 23.66 61.07
N HIS A 332 -1.52 24.62 60.26
CA HIS A 332 -1.76 26.01 60.76
C HIS A 332 -3.20 26.32 61.18
N LEU A 333 -4.11 25.34 61.18
CA LEU A 333 -5.55 25.55 61.46
C LEU A 333 -6.06 24.89 62.76
N LEU A 334 -5.17 24.41 63.64
CA LEU A 334 -5.57 23.80 64.93
C LEU A 334 -5.06 24.53 66.18
N GLN A 335 -4.45 25.72 66.06
CA GLN A 335 -4.00 26.50 67.23
C GLN A 335 -4.85 27.74 67.56
N ASP A 336 -5.70 28.24 66.66
CA ASP A 336 -6.47 29.48 66.90
C ASP A 336 -7.94 29.27 67.32
N ALA A 337 -8.33 28.07 67.72
CA ALA A 337 -9.70 27.78 68.20
C ALA A 337 -9.76 27.21 69.64
N GLY A 338 -8.71 27.43 70.43
CA GLY A 338 -8.59 26.92 71.81
C GLY A 338 -8.94 27.89 72.93
N ASP A 339 -9.00 29.20 72.67
CA ASP A 339 -9.21 30.24 73.69
C ASP A 339 -10.33 31.21 73.29
N GLU A 340 -11.57 30.74 73.28
CA GLU A 340 -12.74 31.59 73.56
C GLU A 340 -13.99 30.69 73.70
N PHE A 341 -14.82 30.98 74.71
CA PHE A 341 -16.06 30.30 75.11
C PHE A 341 -15.95 29.25 76.23
N GLU A 342 -15.50 29.73 77.39
CA GLU A 342 -16.10 29.38 78.68
C GLU A 342 -17.39 30.20 78.89
N LEU A 343 -18.44 29.57 79.44
CA LEU A 343 -19.76 30.10 79.87
C LEU A 343 -20.74 30.44 78.70
N THR A 344 -21.96 29.93 78.59
CA THR A 344 -23.03 29.86 79.62
C THR A 344 -24.23 29.04 79.07
N THR A 345 -25.05 28.48 79.99
CA THR A 345 -26.46 28.00 79.89
C THR A 345 -26.76 26.74 79.05
N LEU A 346 -27.00 25.55 79.64
CA LEU A 346 -28.24 25.06 80.31
C LEU A 346 -29.54 25.39 79.56
N SER A 347 -30.19 24.36 78.97
CA SER A 347 -31.58 23.91 79.24
C SER A 347 -32.25 23.20 78.03
N GLN A 348 -32.81 22.01 78.31
CA GLN A 348 -34.01 21.37 77.71
C GLN A 348 -33.91 20.68 76.33
N GLU A 349 -34.05 19.35 76.30
CA GLU A 349 -35.28 18.54 75.95
C GLU A 349 -35.40 18.37 74.42
N GLU A 350 -35.75 17.26 73.79
CA GLU A 350 -36.15 15.89 74.13
C GLU A 350 -36.08 15.07 72.81
N SER A 351 -36.03 13.74 72.93
CA SER A 351 -36.39 12.66 71.97
C SER A 351 -37.10 13.05 70.64
N VAL A 352 -36.80 12.42 69.50
CA VAL A 352 -36.97 10.98 69.16
C VAL A 352 -36.00 10.54 68.06
#